data_AF-A0A7T2YWZ3-F1
#
_entry.id   AF-A0A7T2YWZ3-F1
#
_cell.length_a   1.000
_cell.length_b   1.000
_cell.length_c   1.000
_cell.angle_alpha   90.00
_cell.angle_beta   90.00
_cell.angle_gamma   90.00
#
_symmetry.space_group_name_H-M   'P 1'
#
loop_
_entity.id
_entity.type
_entity.pdbx_description
1 polymer ?
#
loop_
_entity_poly.entity_id
_entity_poly.type
_entity_poly.pdbx_seq_one_letter_code
_entity_poly.pdbx_strand_id
1 'polypeptide(L)' 'MTITAINVFIEVDGKQCAAFISEEMADVFVRMLPAMQAGQPQQAMLHTLPPSVIAPLLQTRWAMGEHLMAARKAKAPKKG' A
#
# COMPACT_ATOMS: atom_id res chain seq x y z
N MET A 1 -1.95 -2.05 -17.04
CA MET A 1 -2.31 -1.09 -15.98
C MET A 1 -1.01 -0.61 -15.35
N THR A 2 -0.81 0.69 -15.18
CA THR A 2 0.40 1.18 -14.49
C THR A 2 0.06 1.42 -13.03
N ILE A 3 0.60 0.59 -12.13
CA ILE A 3 0.39 0.73 -10.69
C ILE A 3 1.48 1.63 -10.14
N THR A 4 1.12 2.82 -9.69
CA THR A 4 2.07 3.81 -9.17
C THR A 4 2.27 3.72 -7.65
N ALA A 5 1.45 2.92 -6.97
CA ALA A 5 1.48 2.76 -5.52
C ALA A 5 0.62 1.58 -5.05
N ILE A 6 1.12 0.84 -4.06
CA ILE A 6 0.31 -0.08 -3.25
C ILE A 6 0.66 0.14 -1.78
N ASN A 7 -0.36 0.40 -0.97
CA ASN A 7 -0.24 0.50 0.48
C ASN A 7 -1.28 -0.44 1.08
N VAL A 8 -0.85 -1.36 1.93
CA VAL A 8 -1.72 -2.30 2.62
C VAL A 8 -1.88 -1.83 4.05
N PHE A 9 -3.11 -1.52 4.43
CA PHE A 9 -3.45 -1.24 5.81
C PHE A 9 -3.90 -2.54 6.47
N ILE A 10 -3.31 -2.86 7.61
CA ILE A 10 -3.56 -4.11 8.34
C ILE A 10 -3.79 -3.75 9.79
N GLU A 11 -4.86 -4.27 10.37
CA GLU A 11 -5.04 -4.25 11.81
C GLU A 11 -4.42 -5.51 12.42
N VAL A 12 -3.47 -5.34 13.34
CA VAL A 12 -2.83 -6.44 14.08
C VAL A 12 -2.92 -6.11 15.57
N ASP A 13 -3.55 -6.98 16.34
CA ASP A 13 -3.73 -6.81 17.80
C ASP A 13 -4.31 -5.44 18.19
N GLY A 14 -5.30 -4.96 17.43
CA GLY A 14 -5.95 -3.66 17.64
C GLY A 14 -5.09 -2.44 17.24
N LYS A 15 -3.92 -2.64 16.62
CA LYS A 15 -3.05 -1.57 16.12
C LYS A 15 -3.17 -1.44 14.61
N GLN A 16 -3.28 -0.20 14.14
CA GLN A 16 -3.27 0.11 12.72
C GLN A 16 -1.84 0.12 12.19
N CYS A 17 -1.55 -0.78 11.26
CA CYS A 17 -0.26 -0.92 10.61
C CYS A 17 -0.38 -0.61 9.11
N ALA A 18 0.72 -0.17 8.51
CA ALA A 18 0.82 0.04 7.07
C ALA A 18 2.05 -0.69 6.52
N ALA A 19 1.83 -1.51 5.49
CA ALA A 19 2.89 -2.10 4.68
C ALA A 19 2.92 -1.44 3.30
N PHE A 20 4.09 -0.93 2.93
CA PHE A 20 4.32 -0.28 1.65
C PHE A 20 5.01 -1.27 0.71
N ILE A 21 4.39 -1.54 -0.43
CA ILE A 21 4.95 -2.42 -1.45
C ILE A 21 5.76 -1.56 -2.43
N SER A 22 6.97 -2.01 -2.77
CA SER A 22 7.78 -1.32 -3.77
C SER A 22 7.12 -1.40 -5.14
N GLU A 23 7.40 -0.40 -5.98
CA GLU A 23 6.89 -0.34 -7.35
C GLU A 23 7.30 -1.58 -8.16
N GLU A 24 8.54 -2.05 -7.98
CA GLU A 24 9.08 -3.27 -8.61
C GLU A 24 8.26 -4.54 -8.31
N MET A 25 7.62 -4.61 -7.14
CA MET A 25 6.83 -5.76 -6.71
C MET A 25 5.32 -5.55 -6.87
N ALA A 26 4.90 -4.38 -7.38
CA ALA A 26 3.49 -4.01 -7.44
C ALA A 26 2.68 -4.96 -8.32
N ASP A 27 3.20 -5.29 -9.52
CA ASP A 27 2.54 -6.21 -10.44
C ASP A 27 2.45 -7.64 -9.88
N VAL A 28 3.51 -8.11 -9.20
CA VAL A 28 3.52 -9.42 -8.56
C VAL A 28 2.46 -9.46 -7.45
N PHE A 29 2.41 -8.43 -6.61
CA PHE A 29 1.44 -8.33 -5.52
C PHE A 29 0.00 -8.34 -6.06
N VAL A 30 -0.31 -7.55 -7.09
CA VAL A 30 -1.67 -7.51 -7.67
C VAL A 30 -2.07 -8.83 -8.29
N ARG A 31 -1.14 -9.59 -8.88
CA ARG A 31 -1.41 -10.94 -9.39
C ARG A 31 -1.78 -11.95 -8.29
N MET A 32 -1.37 -11.71 -7.04
CA MET A 32 -1.70 -12.57 -5.90
C MET A 32 -3.05 -12.23 -5.26
N LEU A 33 -3.54 -10.99 -5.40
CA LEU A 33 -4.79 -10.53 -4.81
C LEU A 33 -6.02 -11.42 -5.07
N PRO A 34 -6.24 -11.98 -6.28
CA PRO A 34 -7.47 -12.74 -6.54
C PRO A 34 -7.61 -13.95 -5.60
N ALA A 35 -6.51 -14.62 -5.24
CA ALA A 35 -6.53 -15.74 -4.31
C ALA A 35 -6.97 -15.36 -2.89
N MET A 36 -6.86 -14.08 -2.53
CA MET A 36 -7.22 -13.53 -1.23
C MET A 36 -8.60 -12.87 -1.23
N GLN A 37 -9.24 -12.71 -2.40
CA GLN A 37 -10.56 -12.09 -2.53
C GLN A 37 -11.67 -13.13 -2.39
N ALA A 38 -12.79 -12.71 -1.79
CA ALA A 38 -13.98 -13.56 -1.68
C ALA A 38 -14.44 -14.05 -3.07
N GLY A 39 -14.70 -15.35 -3.20
CA GLY A 39 -15.05 -15.98 -4.47
C GLY A 39 -13.88 -16.23 -5.43
N GLN A 40 -12.66 -15.84 -5.05
CA GLN A 40 -11.41 -16.11 -5.78
C GLN A 40 -11.54 -15.82 -7.29
N PRO A 41 -11.81 -14.56 -7.69
CA PRO A 41 -12.00 -14.21 -9.09
C PRO A 41 -10.76 -14.57 -9.92
N GLN A 42 -10.92 -14.75 -11.24
CA GLN A 42 -9.78 -15.03 -12.13
C GLN A 42 -8.77 -13.88 -12.22
N GLN A 43 -9.20 -12.65 -11.94
CA GLN A 43 -8.38 -11.44 -11.95
C GLN A 43 -8.68 -10.59 -10.73
N ALA A 44 -7.73 -9.73 -10.34
CA ALA A 44 -7.89 -8.90 -9.16
C ALA A 44 -9.05 -7.92 -9.38
N MET A 45 -10.05 -7.97 -8.51
CA MET A 45 -11.17 -7.03 -8.57
C MET A 45 -10.78 -5.75 -7.84
N LEU A 46 -10.67 -4.65 -8.58
CA LEU A 46 -10.38 -3.32 -8.05
C LEU A 46 -11.60 -2.41 -8.23
N HIS A 47 -11.94 -1.67 -7.18
CA HIS A 47 -13.03 -0.71 -7.21
C HIS A 47 -12.48 0.71 -7.21
N THR A 48 -12.91 1.51 -8.18
CA THR A 48 -12.61 2.94 -8.19
C THR A 48 -13.30 3.61 -7.02
N LEU A 49 -12.52 4.31 -6.19
CA LEU A 49 -13.04 5.08 -5.08
C LEU A 49 -13.69 6.38 -5.58
N PRO A 50 -14.76 6.87 -4.93
CA PRO A 50 -15.33 8.17 -5.27
C PRO A 50 -14.37 9.31 -4.89
N PRO A 51 -14.44 10.48 -5.56
CA PRO A 51 -13.54 11.62 -5.29
C PRO A 51 -13.54 12.08 -3.83
N SER A 52 -14.67 11.98 -3.13
CA SER A 52 -14.81 12.32 -1.72
C SER A 52 -13.92 11.46 -0.79
N VAL A 53 -13.54 10.26 -1.22
CA VAL A 53 -12.64 9.35 -0.49
C VAL A 53 -11.20 9.51 -0.97
N ILE A 54 -10.98 9.77 -2.26
CA ILE A 54 -9.64 9.88 -2.85
C ILE A 54 -8.82 11.00 -2.19
N ALA A 55 -9.37 12.20 -2.03
CA ALA A 55 -8.61 13.34 -1.54
C ALA A 55 -8.07 13.14 -0.11
N PRO A 56 -8.90 12.74 0.89
CA PRO A 56 -8.40 12.40 2.22
C PRO A 56 -7.39 11.24 2.22
N LEU A 57 -7.61 10.23 1.38
CA LEU A 57 -6.73 9.06 1.30
C LEU A 57 -5.33 9.42 0.77
N LEU A 58 -5.24 10.28 -0.25
CA LEU A 58 -3.97 10.76 -0.79
C LEU A 58 -3.21 11.60 0.25
N GLN A 59 -3.90 12.50 0.96
CA GLN A 59 -3.29 13.29 2.03
C GLN A 59 -2.74 12.39 3.14
N THR A 60 -3.51 11.38 3.56
CA THR A 60 -3.08 10.41 4.58
C THR A 60 -1.85 9.64 4.10
N ARG A 61 -1.86 9.18 2.85
CA ARG A 61 -0.72 8.45 2.26
C ARG A 61 0.56 9.29 2.28
N TRP A 62 0.48 10.56 1.90
CA TRP A 62 1.65 11.44 1.92
C TRP A 62 2.17 11.67 3.34
N ALA A 63 1.30 12.00 4.29
CA ALA A 63 1.68 12.18 5.69
C ALA A 63 2.34 10.93 6.29
N MET A 64 1.79 9.74 6.01
CA MET A 64 2.41 8.49 6.42
C MET A 64 3.78 8.26 5.76
N GLY A 65 3.90 8.57 4.46
CA GLY A 65 5.17 8.50 3.74
C GLY A 65 6.24 9.38 4.40
N GLU A 66 5.89 10.61 4.76
CA GLU A 66 6.78 11.52 5.48
C GLU A 66 7.17 10.93 6.84
N HIS A 67 6.22 10.55 7.68
CA HIS A 67 6.52 10.06 9.04
C HIS A 67 7.26 8.72 9.06
N LEU A 68 6.90 7.78 8.18
CA LEU A 68 7.42 6.42 8.21
C LEU A 68 8.65 6.24 7.33
N MET A 69 8.70 6.85 6.13
CA MET A 69 9.83 6.69 5.22
C MET A 69 10.98 7.67 5.53
N ALA A 70 10.71 8.88 6.03
CA ALA A 70 11.80 9.73 6.54
C ALA A 70 12.47 9.10 7.77
N ALA A 71 11.70 8.44 8.65
CA ALA A 71 12.24 7.68 9.77
C ALA A 71 13.07 6.46 9.32
N ARG A 72 12.71 5.80 8.21
CA ARG A 72 13.53 4.70 7.63
C ARG A 72 14.83 5.21 7.00
N LYS A 73 14.83 6.37 6.33
CA LYS A 73 16.05 6.99 5.80
C LYS A 73 17.00 7.43 6.93
N ALA A 74 16.48 7.92 8.04
CA ALA A 74 17.29 8.30 9.22
C ALA A 74 17.92 7.09 9.93
N LYS A 75 17.33 5.89 9.82
CA LYS A 75 17.82 4.65 10.44
C LYS A 75 18.58 3.72 9.49
N ALA A 76 18.72 4.08 8.20
CA ALA A 76 19.54 3.31 7.28
C ALA A 76 21.01 3.41 7.71
N PRO A 77 21.71 2.28 7.99
CA PRO A 77 23.12 2.34 8.34
C PRO A 77 23.89 2.96 7.17
N LYS A 78 24.72 3.97 7.46
CA LYS A 78 25.73 4.42 6.49
C LYS A 78 26.58 3.20 6.16
N LYS A 79 26.43 2.66 4.95
CA LYS A 79 27.41 1.72 4.40
C LYS A 79 28.73 2.49 4.37
N GLY A 80 29.65 2.11 5.25
CA GLY A 80 31.05 2.49 5.19
C GLY A 80 31.77 1.74 4.09
#